data_AF-U5YEF9-F1
#
_entry.id   AF-U5YEF9-F1
#
_cell.length_a   1.000
_cell.length_b   1.000
_cell.length_c   1.000
_cell.angle_alpha   90.00
_cell.angle_beta   90.00
_cell.angle_gamma   90.00
#
_symmetry.space_group_name_H-M   'P 1'
#
loop_
_entity.id
_entity.type
_entity.pdbx_description
1 polymer ?
#
loop_
_entity_poly.entity_id
_entity_poly.type
_entity_poly.pdbx_seq_one_letter_code
_entity_poly.pdbx_strand_id
1 'polypeptide(L)'
;HEGAIWSVTPFPGGQGFVSGSADHDVKFWDYELVQNTDNGTKRMTITNVRTLKMAEDVLSVRFSPDATYIAVALLDSTIKVFYADS
;
A
#
# COMPACT_ATOMS: atom_id res chain seq x y z
N HIS A 1 -1.42 -8.58 5.52
CA HIS A 1 0.01 -8.91 5.61
C HIS A 1 0.16 -10.08 6.56
N GLU A 2 1.19 -10.90 6.36
CA GLU A 2 1.54 -12.04 7.21
C GLU A 2 2.74 -11.74 8.12
N GLY A 3 3.39 -10.58 7.93
CA GLY A 3 4.52 -10.08 8.70
C GLY A 3 4.28 -8.69 9.28
N ALA A 4 5.29 -8.17 10.00
CA ALA A 4 5.26 -6.83 10.56
C ALA A 4 5.15 -5.77 9.46
N ILE A 5 4.23 -4.81 9.63
CA ILE A 5 4.08 -3.67 8.72
C ILE A 5 5.01 -2.56 9.18
N TRP A 6 6.00 -2.21 8.36
CA TRP A 6 7.01 -1.21 8.70
C TRP A 6 6.68 0.18 8.17
N SER A 7 5.88 0.26 7.10
CA SER A 7 5.55 1.52 6.46
C SER A 7 4.14 1.52 5.90
N VAL A 8 3.46 2.66 6.05
CA VAL A 8 2.19 2.98 5.40
C VAL A 8 2.30 4.39 4.83
N THR A 9 1.89 4.59 3.58
CA THR A 9 1.87 5.90 2.92
C THR A 9 0.55 6.12 2.21
N PRO A 10 -0.13 7.26 2.38
CA PRO A 10 -1.33 7.58 1.61
C PRO A 10 -1.03 7.58 0.12
N PHE A 11 -2.01 7.17 -0.68
CA PHE A 11 -1.97 7.37 -2.13
C PHE A 11 -2.20 8.87 -2.41
N PRO A 12 -1.39 9.54 -3.25
CA PRO A 12 -1.54 10.98 -3.49
C PRO A 12 -2.92 11.39 -4.03
N GLY A 13 -3.60 10.48 -4.76
CA GLY A 13 -4.97 10.68 -5.24
C GLY A 13 -6.06 10.56 -4.16
N GLY A 14 -5.72 10.22 -2.92
CA GLY A 14 -6.65 10.12 -1.79
C GLY A 14 -7.59 8.92 -1.80
N GLN A 15 -7.50 8.06 -2.80
CA GLN A 15 -8.38 6.89 -2.99
C GLN A 15 -8.00 5.71 -2.08
N GLY A 16 -6.84 5.78 -1.43
CA GLY A 16 -6.27 4.63 -0.75
C GLY A 16 -4.92 4.89 -0.10
N PHE A 17 -4.19 3.82 0.18
CA PHE A 17 -2.83 3.87 0.70
C PHE A 17 -2.02 2.65 0.28
N VAL A 18 -0.70 2.72 0.47
CA VAL A 18 0.23 1.62 0.24
C VAL A 18 0.90 1.25 1.55
N SER A 19 1.08 -0.05 1.79
CA SER A 19 1.82 -0.58 2.93
C SER A 19 2.97 -1.47 2.49
N GLY A 20 4.06 -1.45 3.25
CA GLY A 20 5.22 -2.34 3.10
C GLY A 20 5.48 -3.12 4.39
N SER A 21 5.89 -4.38 4.24
CA SER A 21 5.95 -5.34 5.34
C SER A 21 7.11 -6.34 5.23
N ALA A 22 7.42 -6.99 6.35
CA ALA A 22 8.35 -8.12 6.46
C ALA A 22 7.83 -9.43 5.84
N ASP A 23 6.63 -9.44 5.25
CA ASP A 23 6.17 -10.54 4.38
C ASP A 23 6.61 -10.37 2.92
N HIS A 24 7.55 -9.45 2.68
CA HIS A 24 8.12 -9.11 1.37
C HIS A 24 7.09 -8.54 0.38
N ASP A 25 5.90 -8.16 0.85
CA ASP A 25 4.86 -7.59 0.01
C ASP A 25 4.75 -6.07 0.20
N VAL A 26 4.61 -5.37 -0.93
CA VAL A 26 4.03 -4.02 -0.98
C VAL A 26 2.57 -4.16 -1.40
N LYS A 27 1.63 -3.74 -0.55
CA LYS A 27 0.18 -3.87 -0.81
C LYS A 27 -0.46 -2.50 -1.03
N PHE A 28 -1.30 -2.43 -2.04
CA PHE A 28 -2.10 -1.27 -2.39
C PHE A 28 -3.53 -1.51 -1.91
N TRP A 29 -4.11 -0.50 -1.28
CA TRP A 29 -5.41 -0.57 -0.63
C TRP A 29 -6.27 0.58 -1.10
N ASP A 30 -7.50 0.30 -1.49
CA ASP A 30 -8.50 1.32 -1.78
C ASP A 30 -9.51 1.42 -0.63
N TYR A 31 -10.00 2.64 -0.40
CA TYR A 31 -11.12 2.86 0.52
C TYR A 31 -12.42 2.48 -0.17
N GLU A 32 -13.22 1.66 0.50
CA GLU A 32 -14.52 1.23 0.01
C GLU A 32 -15.61 1.60 1.01
N LEU A 33 -16.74 2.12 0.53
CA LEU A 33 -17.87 2.48 1.38
C LEU A 33 -18.93 1.37 1.29
N VAL A 34 -18.95 0.49 2.28
CA VAL A 34 -19.93 -0.59 2.37
C VAL A 34 -21.15 -0.09 3.12
N GLN A 35 -22.31 -0.19 2.48
CA GLN A 35 -23.59 0.07 3.14
C GLN A 35 -24.07 -1.19 3.84
N ASN A 36 -24.27 -1.09 5.14
CA ASN A 36 -24.72 -2.19 5.97
C ASN A 36 -26.24 -2.30 5.84
N THR A 37 -26.71 -3.36 5.20
CA THR A 37 -28.12 -3.54 4.81
C THR A 37 -29.05 -3.64 6.01
N ASP A 38 -28.53 -4.08 7.16
CA ASP A 38 -29.33 -4.36 8.36
C ASP A 38 -29.72 -3.10 9.16
N ASN A 39 -28.93 -2.03 9.05
CA ASN A 39 -29.12 -0.82 9.87
C ASN A 39 -28.91 0.49 9.09
N GLY A 40 -28.73 0.41 7.77
CA GLY A 40 -28.58 1.58 6.88
C GLY A 40 -27.30 2.37 7.09
N THR A 41 -26.39 1.90 7.96
CA THR A 41 -25.14 2.61 8.27
C THR A 41 -24.11 2.38 7.17
N LYS A 42 -23.34 3.44 6.87
CA LYS A 42 -22.20 3.35 5.93
C LYS A 42 -20.93 3.12 6.72
N ARG A 43 -20.19 2.06 6.39
CA ARG A 43 -18.89 1.75 6.98
C ARG A 43 -17.81 1.88 5.91
N MET A 44 -16.73 2.56 6.25
CA MET A 44 -15.53 2.56 5.42
C MET A 44 -14.73 1.28 5.70
N THR A 45 -14.42 0.56 4.64
CA THR A 45 -13.56 -0.62 4.63
C THR A 45 -12.37 -0.35 3.71
N ILE A 46 -11.42 -1.27 3.73
CA ILE A 46 -10.24 -1.22 2.87
C ILE A 46 -10.13 -2.55 2.14
N THR A 47 -9.81 -2.49 0.86
CA THR A 47 -9.74 -3.68 0.01
C THR A 47 -8.38 -3.70 -0.68
N ASN A 48 -7.69 -4.85 -0.64
CA ASN A 48 -6.41 -4.98 -1.33
C ASN A 48 -6.66 -5.11 -2.83
N VAL A 49 -6.16 -4.15 -3.61
CA VAL A 49 -6.38 -4.09 -5.06
C VAL A 49 -5.17 -4.52 -5.87
N ARG A 50 -3.97 -4.42 -5.29
CA ARG A 50 -2.72 -4.84 -5.93
C ARG A 50 -1.72 -5.28 -4.86
N THR A 51 -0.88 -6.25 -5.22
CA THR A 51 0.26 -6.68 -4.41
C THR A 51 1.48 -6.76 -5.31
N LEU A 52 2.56 -6.10 -4.89
CA LEU A 52 3.85 -6.11 -5.54
C LEU A 52 4.84 -6.87 -4.66
N LYS A 53 5.37 -7.99 -5.17
CA LYS A 53 6.28 -8.86 -4.43
C LYS A 53 7.73 -8.39 -4.55
N MET A 54 8.41 -8.29 -3.41
CA MET A 54 9.83 -7.97 -3.30
C MET A 54 10.63 -9.24 -2.99
N ALA A 55 11.96 -9.13 -3.13
CA ALA A 55 12.87 -10.22 -2.78
C ALA A 55 13.12 -10.33 -1.27
N GLU A 56 12.96 -9.22 -0.56
CA GLU A 56 13.34 -9.04 0.85
C GLU A 56 12.32 -8.13 1.57
N ASP A 57 12.46 -8.04 2.89
CA ASP A 57 11.66 -7.18 3.77
C ASP A 57 11.54 -5.74 3.26
N VAL A 58 10.30 -5.25 3.23
CA VAL A 58 10.03 -3.85 2.88
C VAL A 58 10.04 -2.99 4.14
N LEU A 59 11.04 -2.14 4.26
CA LEU A 59 11.25 -1.29 5.43
C LEU A 59 10.59 0.09 5.27
N SER A 60 10.50 0.60 4.04
CA SER A 60 9.86 1.90 3.78
C SER A 60 9.27 1.99 2.38
N VAL A 61 8.17 2.73 2.27
CA VAL A 61 7.50 3.04 1.01
C VAL A 61 7.13 4.52 0.95
N ARG A 62 7.43 5.19 -0.17
CA ARG A 62 7.11 6.60 -0.41
C ARG A 62 6.75 6.86 -1.87
N PHE A 63 5.72 7.67 -2.08
CA PHE A 63 5.42 8.24 -3.40
C PHE A 63 6.33 9.42 -3.70
N SER A 64 6.65 9.62 -4.98
CA SER A 64 7.17 10.89 -5.45
C SER A 64 6.10 12.00 -5.28
N PRO A 65 6.50 13.27 -5.14
CA PRO A 65 5.55 14.38 -4.96
C PRO A 65 4.53 14.53 -6.10
N ASP A 66 4.90 14.11 -7.31
CA ASP A 66 4.06 14.12 -8.51
C ASP A 66 3.24 12.82 -8.71
N ALA A 67 3.28 11.90 -7.73
CA ALA A 67 2.61 10.60 -7.77
C ALA A 67 3.01 9.68 -8.93
N THR A 68 4.05 9.99 -9.69
CA THR A 68 4.47 9.20 -10.86
C THR A 68 5.21 7.94 -10.43
N TYR A 69 5.94 8.01 -9.33
CA TYR A 69 6.81 6.94 -8.87
C TYR A 69 6.51 6.53 -7.44
N ILE A 70 6.86 5.28 -7.14
CA ILE A 70 6.91 4.75 -5.78
C ILE A 70 8.30 4.17 -5.52
N ALA A 71 8.93 4.65 -4.45
CA ALA A 71 10.21 4.15 -3.97
C ALA A 71 9.98 3.17 -2.82
N VAL A 72 10.65 2.02 -2.89
CA VAL A 72 10.57 0.92 -1.94
C VAL A 72 11.99 0.62 -1.43
N ALA A 73 12.21 0.79 -0.13
CA ALA A 73 13.48 0.49 0.53
C ALA A 73 13.43 -0.91 1.14
N LEU A 74 14.43 -1.73 0.82
CA LEU A 74 14.52 -3.14 1.20
C LEU A 74 15.64 -3.40 2.22
N LEU A 75 15.54 -4.53 2.93
CA LEU A 75 16.54 -4.94 3.93
C LEU A 75 17.91 -5.31 3.31
N ASP A 76 17.97 -5.68 2.03
CA ASP A 76 19.21 -5.95 1.29
C ASP A 76 20.02 -4.68 0.94
N SER A 77 19.70 -3.55 1.56
CA SER A 77 20.33 -2.24 1.29
C SER A 77 20.08 -1.71 -0.12
N THR A 78 19.05 -2.19 -0.82
CA THR A 78 18.63 -1.65 -2.11
C THR A 78 17.37 -0.79 -2.01
N ILE A 79 17.24 0.13 -2.97
CA ILE A 79 16.01 0.89 -3.20
C ILE A 79 15.54 0.55 -4.62
N LYS A 80 14.27 0.18 -4.76
CA LYS A 80 13.61 -0.03 -6.05
C LYS A 80 12.61 1.08 -6.29
N VAL A 81 12.58 1.58 -7.52
CA VAL A 81 11.63 2.61 -7.97
C VAL A 81 10.75 2.01 -9.05
N PHE A 82 9.44 2.15 -8.89
CA PHE A 82 8.44 1.68 -9.84
C PHE A 82 7.58 2.84 -10.28
N TYR A 83 6.92 2.69 -11.43
CA TYR A 83 5.81 3.55 -11.78
C TYR A 83 4.63 3.25 -10.86
N ALA A 84 3.90 4.29 -10.44
CA ALA A 84 2.77 4.12 -9.52
C ALA A 84 1.53 3.55 -10.21
N ASP A 85 1.40 3.72 -11.53
CA ASP A 85 0.24 3.28 -12.33
C ASP A 85 0.35 1.81 -12.77
N SER A 86 1.56 1.24 -12.84
CA SER A 86 1.84 -0.14 -13.30
C SER A 86 1.41 -1.25 -12.35
#